data_AF-A0A8J4DKJ7-F1
#
_entry.id   AF-A0A8J4DKJ7-F1
#
_cell.length_a   1.000
_cell.length_b   1.000
_cell.length_c   1.000
_cell.angle_alpha   90.00
_cell.angle_beta   90.00
_cell.angle_gamma   90.00
#
_symmetry.space_group_name_H-M   'P 1'
#
loop_
_entity.id
_entity.type
_entity.pdbx_description
1 polymer ?
#
loop_
_entity_poly.entity_id
_entity_poly.type
_entity_poly.pdbx_seq_one_letter_code
_entity_poly.pdbx_strand_id
1 'polypeptide(L)'
;MSRVVPDAEPTTTPPADATDGRPAASPAARPPLSGLAVAALATSLTACAPLSIGLGLAALARIRRGQERGRGIAVAGMVAGTLALAAMLALNLWPVGGPARDAAGRVVAAGPVGLVHLRPGDCVEVLGTETTVSELPVVGCREAHAAEVVSVGDIPYPARIDDYDKDEFLAAACADRLAAYAPAADRSTRAVPLEPTWLSRVSGRGDVVCLAVLPVPQNYSLRG
;
A
#
# COMPACT_ATOMS: atom_id res chain seq x y z
N MET A 1 103.62 -51.64 3.47
CA MET A 1 103.99 -51.22 2.11
C MET A 1 102.82 -50.47 1.49
N SER A 2 103.13 -49.27 0.99
CA SER A 2 102.30 -48.28 0.27
C SER A 2 100.91 -47.94 0.80
N ARG A 3 100.81 -46.76 1.42
CA ARG A 3 99.65 -45.89 1.22
C ARG A 3 100.12 -44.49 0.81
N VAL A 4 99.42 -44.04 -0.22
CA VAL A 4 99.51 -42.82 -1.00
C VAL A 4 99.19 -41.60 -0.15
N VAL A 5 99.92 -40.51 -0.39
CA VAL A 5 99.61 -39.15 0.06
C VAL A 5 98.77 -38.46 -1.02
N PRO A 6 97.59 -37.90 -0.70
CA PRO A 6 96.93 -36.89 -1.51
C PRO A 6 97.04 -35.49 -0.89
N ASP A 7 97.26 -34.50 -1.76
CA ASP A 7 97.29 -33.07 -1.46
C ASP A 7 95.96 -32.56 -0.86
N ALA A 8 96.04 -31.67 0.12
CA ALA A 8 94.90 -31.01 0.74
C ALA A 8 94.70 -29.60 0.15
N GLU A 9 93.56 -29.40 -0.50
CA GLU A 9 93.04 -28.10 -0.95
C GLU A 9 92.57 -27.22 0.23
N PRO A 10 92.59 -25.88 0.09
CA PRO A 10 92.28 -24.94 1.16
C PRO A 10 90.76 -24.77 1.30
N THR A 11 90.18 -25.16 2.43
CA THR A 11 88.76 -24.86 2.70
C THR A 11 88.64 -23.66 3.62
N THR A 12 88.14 -22.60 3.00
CA THR A 12 87.80 -21.28 3.52
C THR A 12 86.88 -21.31 4.74
N THR A 13 87.18 -20.44 5.68
CA THR A 13 86.38 -20.10 6.87
C THR A 13 84.93 -19.76 6.47
N PRO A 14 83.90 -20.29 7.16
CA PRO A 14 82.52 -19.94 6.89
C PRO A 14 82.24 -18.48 7.28
N PRO A 15 81.66 -17.65 6.39
CA PRO A 15 81.17 -16.33 6.77
C PRO A 15 79.90 -16.45 7.62
N ALA A 16 79.80 -15.54 8.58
CA ALA A 16 78.75 -15.43 9.58
C ALA A 16 77.32 -15.47 8.99
N ASP A 17 76.45 -16.21 9.67
CA ASP A 17 75.01 -16.20 9.48
C ASP A 17 74.51 -14.74 9.64
N ALA A 18 74.16 -14.12 8.52
CA ALA A 18 73.43 -12.86 8.52
C ALA A 18 72.00 -13.18 8.97
N THR A 19 71.72 -12.96 10.26
CA THR A 19 70.36 -12.95 10.80
C THR A 19 69.56 -11.84 10.13
N ASP A 20 68.79 -12.25 9.12
CA ASP A 20 67.87 -11.42 8.35
C ASP A 20 66.84 -10.78 9.31
N GLY A 21 67.01 -9.48 9.56
CA GLY A 21 66.13 -8.66 10.38
C GLY A 21 64.78 -8.44 9.69
N ARG A 22 63.93 -9.47 9.62
CA ARG A 22 62.52 -9.31 9.26
C ARG A 22 61.74 -8.86 10.51
N PRO A 23 61.20 -7.63 10.54
CA PRO A 23 60.23 -7.28 11.57
C PRO A 23 58.98 -8.16 11.41
N ALA A 24 58.53 -8.76 12.51
CA ALA A 24 57.27 -9.49 12.58
C ALA A 24 56.12 -8.54 12.20
N ALA A 25 55.50 -8.75 11.04
CA ALA A 25 54.32 -8.00 10.64
C ALA A 25 53.12 -8.46 11.48
N SER A 26 52.67 -7.58 12.38
CA SER A 26 51.46 -7.74 13.19
C SER A 26 50.24 -8.12 12.33
N PRO A 27 49.26 -8.90 12.86
CA PRO A 27 48.00 -9.13 12.18
C PRO A 27 47.30 -7.79 11.95
N ALA A 28 47.15 -7.38 10.69
CA ALA A 28 46.45 -6.15 10.34
C ALA A 28 45.00 -6.22 10.89
N ALA A 29 44.69 -5.28 11.77
CA ALA A 29 43.37 -5.12 12.37
C ALA A 29 42.30 -4.97 11.28
N ARG A 30 41.17 -5.67 11.45
CA ARG A 30 40.01 -5.57 10.55
C ARG A 30 39.54 -4.12 10.50
N PRO A 31 39.36 -3.51 9.31
CA PRO A 31 38.82 -2.16 9.21
C PRO A 31 37.41 -2.10 9.81
N PRO A 32 37.08 -1.08 10.61
CA PRO A 32 35.77 -0.95 11.22
C PRO A 32 34.70 -0.63 10.16
N LEU A 33 33.54 -1.27 10.29
CA LEU A 33 32.35 -0.96 9.50
C LEU A 33 32.01 0.52 9.64
N SER A 34 31.95 1.24 8.51
CA SER A 34 31.70 2.69 8.53
C SER A 34 30.30 2.96 9.10
N GLY A 35 30.22 3.72 10.19
CA GLY A 35 28.95 4.15 10.80
C GLY A 35 28.02 4.92 9.85
N LEU A 36 28.55 5.34 8.70
CA LEU A 36 27.80 5.94 7.60
C LEU A 36 26.84 4.95 6.92
N ALA A 37 27.19 3.66 6.88
CA ALA A 37 26.30 2.61 6.38
C ALA A 37 25.12 2.37 7.34
N VAL A 38 25.38 2.44 8.65
CA VAL A 38 24.34 2.35 9.70
C VAL A 38 23.44 3.58 9.67
N ALA A 39 24.01 4.77 9.46
CA ALA A 39 23.24 6.02 9.32
C ALA A 39 22.36 6.04 8.06
N ALA A 40 22.84 5.50 6.93
CA ALA A 40 22.04 5.35 5.71
C ALA A 40 20.85 4.38 5.89
N LEU A 41 21.05 3.31 6.68
CA LEU A 41 19.99 2.37 7.05
C LEU A 41 18.96 3.02 8.01
N ALA A 42 19.45 3.77 9.00
CA ALA A 42 18.60 4.49 9.96
C ALA A 42 17.76 5.61 9.30
N THR A 43 18.31 6.27 8.28
CA THR A 43 17.61 7.35 7.55
C THR A 43 16.65 6.85 6.47
N SER A 44 16.82 5.62 5.97
CA SER A 44 15.83 5.00 5.06
C SER A 44 14.52 4.63 5.76
N LEU A 45 14.53 4.47 7.09
CA LEU A 45 13.37 4.02 7.86
C LEU A 45 12.49 5.18 8.35
N THR A 46 12.99 6.42 8.32
CA THR A 46 12.31 7.60 8.84
C THR A 46 11.93 8.55 7.72
N ALA A 47 10.71 8.33 7.22
CA ALA A 47 10.06 9.10 6.17
C ALA A 47 10.05 10.63 6.43
N CYS A 48 10.94 11.36 5.76
CA CYS A 48 10.82 12.79 5.51
C CYS A 48 11.38 13.10 4.11
N ALA A 49 10.48 13.25 3.14
CA ALA A 49 10.73 13.13 1.70
C ALA A 49 11.79 14.06 1.06
N PRO A 50 12.15 15.26 1.55
CA PRO A 50 13.12 16.09 0.83
C PRO A 50 14.60 15.75 1.13
N LEU A 51 14.90 15.16 2.29
CA LEU A 51 16.29 14.91 2.71
C LEU A 51 16.87 13.62 2.12
N SER A 52 16.02 12.67 1.72
CA SER A 52 16.43 11.40 1.13
C SER A 52 17.09 11.57 -0.25
N ILE A 53 16.65 12.56 -1.04
CA ILE A 53 17.14 12.81 -2.39
C ILE A 53 18.59 13.31 -2.37
N GLY A 54 18.90 14.25 -1.46
CA GLY A 54 20.26 14.81 -1.34
C GLY A 54 21.29 13.79 -0.86
N LEU A 55 20.91 12.95 0.11
CA LEU A 55 21.77 11.87 0.62
C LEU A 55 21.94 10.71 -0.37
N GLY A 56 20.91 10.41 -1.17
CA GLY A 56 20.98 9.44 -2.27
C GLY A 56 22.02 9.84 -3.33
N LEU A 57 22.07 11.12 -3.73
CA LEU A 57 23.08 11.62 -4.67
C LEU A 57 24.50 11.55 -4.09
N ALA A 58 24.67 11.89 -2.81
CA ALA A 58 25.97 11.85 -2.13
C ALA A 58 26.50 10.42 -1.96
N ALA A 59 25.62 9.45 -1.73
CA ALA A 59 25.97 8.03 -1.69
C ALA A 59 26.44 7.53 -3.08
N LEU A 60 25.76 7.92 -4.16
CA LEU A 60 26.11 7.54 -5.53
C LEU A 60 27.47 8.11 -5.96
N ALA A 61 27.80 9.34 -5.54
CA ALA A 61 29.09 9.97 -5.79
C ALA A 61 30.26 9.28 -5.07
N ARG A 62 30.00 8.64 -3.92
CA ARG A 62 31.01 7.94 -3.11
C ARG A 62 31.33 6.54 -3.64
N ILE A 63 30.33 5.85 -4.22
CA ILE A 63 30.50 4.54 -4.88
C ILE A 63 31.38 4.66 -6.14
N ARG A 64 31.31 5.78 -6.87
CA ARG A 64 32.09 6.00 -8.09
C ARG A 64 33.59 6.19 -7.87
N ARG A 65 34.06 6.42 -6.64
CA ARG A 65 35.49 6.71 -6.33
C ARG A 65 36.35 5.49 -5.99
N GLY A 66 35.82 4.27 -6.15
CA GLY A 66 36.61 3.16 -6.69
C GLY A 66 37.68 2.51 -5.83
N GLN A 67 37.48 2.30 -4.52
CA GLN A 67 38.33 1.41 -3.74
C GLN A 67 37.50 0.68 -2.66
N GLU A 68 37.17 -0.60 -2.89
CA GLU A 68 37.16 -1.71 -1.91
C GLU A 68 36.27 -2.89 -2.32
N ARG A 69 36.65 -4.10 -1.88
CA ARG A 69 35.95 -5.38 -2.08
C ARG A 69 34.58 -5.32 -1.38
N GLY A 70 33.55 -4.92 -2.12
CA GLY A 70 32.16 -4.86 -1.65
C GLY A 70 31.12 -4.94 -2.76
N ARG A 71 31.54 -5.30 -3.99
CA ARG A 71 30.66 -5.34 -5.18
C ARG A 71 29.39 -6.16 -4.96
N GLY A 72 29.48 -7.30 -4.27
CA GLY A 72 28.31 -8.14 -3.99
C GLY A 72 27.27 -7.44 -3.11
N ILE A 73 27.71 -6.74 -2.07
CA ILE A 73 26.84 -6.01 -1.14
C ILE A 73 26.25 -4.77 -1.82
N ALA A 74 27.04 -4.09 -2.66
CA ALA A 74 26.56 -2.94 -3.45
C ALA A 74 25.49 -3.35 -4.48
N VAL A 75 25.67 -4.48 -5.16
CA VAL A 75 24.68 -5.04 -6.09
C VAL A 75 23.43 -5.48 -5.34
N ALA A 76 23.57 -6.16 -4.20
CA ALA A 76 22.43 -6.55 -3.37
C ALA A 76 21.63 -5.32 -2.89
N GLY A 77 22.31 -4.25 -2.47
CA GLY A 77 21.68 -2.99 -2.09
C GLY A 77 20.97 -2.28 -3.23
N MET A 78 21.54 -2.28 -4.45
CA MET A 78 20.85 -1.75 -5.63
C MET A 78 19.61 -2.58 -5.97
N VAL A 79 19.72 -3.92 -6.01
CA VAL A 79 18.60 -4.79 -6.35
C VAL A 79 17.49 -4.65 -5.31
N ALA A 80 17.81 -4.74 -4.02
CA ALA A 80 16.84 -4.56 -2.94
C ALA A 80 16.20 -3.16 -2.96
N GLY A 81 17.00 -2.11 -3.22
CA GLY A 81 16.50 -0.74 -3.35
C GLY A 81 15.56 -0.56 -4.55
N THR A 82 15.91 -1.13 -5.72
CA THR A 82 15.05 -1.10 -6.91
C THR A 82 13.76 -1.89 -6.69
N LEU A 83 13.82 -3.05 -6.03
CA LEU A 83 12.64 -3.85 -5.69
C LEU A 83 11.75 -3.13 -4.67
N ALA A 84 12.32 -2.49 -3.65
CA ALA A 84 11.58 -1.72 -2.66
C ALA A 84 10.91 -0.49 -3.29
N LEU A 85 11.62 0.22 -4.18
CA LEU A 85 11.06 1.36 -4.91
C LEU A 85 9.94 0.91 -5.86
N ALA A 86 10.16 -0.18 -6.61
CA ALA A 86 9.14 -0.77 -7.48
C ALA A 86 7.91 -1.24 -6.68
N ALA A 87 8.11 -1.88 -5.53
CA ALA A 87 7.03 -2.29 -4.64
C ALA A 87 6.27 -1.08 -4.07
N MET A 88 6.96 -0.03 -3.62
CA MET A 88 6.30 1.21 -3.19
C MET A 88 5.51 1.86 -4.32
N LEU A 89 6.05 1.89 -5.55
CA LEU A 89 5.35 2.47 -6.69
C LEU A 89 4.11 1.62 -7.06
N ALA A 90 4.24 0.28 -7.04
CA ALA A 90 3.12 -0.63 -7.24
C ALA A 90 2.04 -0.49 -6.16
N LEU A 91 2.44 -0.31 -4.89
CA LEU A 91 1.51 -0.05 -3.77
C LEU A 91 0.83 1.32 -3.87
N ASN A 92 1.51 2.34 -4.39
CA ASN A 92 0.90 3.66 -4.65
C ASN A 92 -0.02 3.68 -5.87
N LEU A 93 0.22 2.78 -6.85
CA LEU A 93 -0.63 2.60 -8.02
C LEU A 93 -1.81 1.65 -7.76
N TRP A 94 -1.77 0.89 -6.66
CA TRP A 94 -2.96 0.20 -6.17
C TRP A 94 -3.98 1.26 -5.75
N PRO A 95 -5.25 1.16 -6.17
CA PRO A 95 -6.29 2.08 -5.69
C PRO A 95 -6.54 1.76 -4.22
N VAL A 96 -5.77 2.38 -3.32
CA VAL A 96 -6.00 2.37 -1.87
C VAL A 96 -7.01 3.48 -1.49
N GLY A 97 -7.42 4.30 -2.45
CA GLY A 97 -8.49 5.28 -2.30
C GLY A 97 -9.77 4.77 -2.97
N GLY A 98 -10.92 5.09 -2.38
CA GLY A 98 -12.23 4.87 -3.00
C GLY A 98 -12.39 5.61 -4.35
N PRO A 99 -13.61 5.66 -4.93
CA PRO A 99 -13.84 6.22 -6.24
C PRO A 99 -13.36 7.68 -6.33
N ALA A 100 -12.66 7.99 -7.40
CA ALA A 100 -12.24 9.34 -7.68
C ALA A 100 -13.45 10.16 -8.13
N ARG A 101 -13.57 11.39 -7.62
CA ARG A 101 -14.65 12.31 -7.96
C ARG A 101 -14.11 13.60 -8.55
N ASP A 102 -14.85 14.19 -9.48
CA ASP A 102 -14.56 15.52 -10.01
C ASP A 102 -14.97 16.63 -9.03
N ALA A 103 -14.72 17.90 -9.41
CA ALA A 103 -15.09 19.06 -8.61
C ALA A 103 -16.62 19.20 -8.39
N ALA A 104 -17.43 18.56 -9.23
CA ALA A 104 -18.88 18.49 -9.10
C ALA A 104 -19.33 17.29 -8.23
N GLY A 105 -18.41 16.49 -7.72
CA GLY A 105 -18.69 15.32 -6.89
C GLY A 105 -19.07 14.06 -7.69
N ARG A 106 -19.03 14.09 -9.02
CA ARG A 106 -19.35 12.94 -9.88
C ARG A 106 -18.18 11.96 -9.91
N VAL A 107 -18.50 10.67 -9.86
CA VAL A 107 -17.51 9.60 -9.94
C VAL A 107 -16.93 9.55 -11.35
N VAL A 108 -15.60 9.68 -11.44
CA VAL A 108 -14.82 9.65 -12.69
C VAL A 108 -13.89 8.44 -12.76
N ALA A 109 -13.69 7.74 -11.65
CA ALA A 109 -13.04 6.44 -11.63
C ALA A 109 -13.75 5.56 -10.59
N ALA A 110 -14.07 4.33 -11.00
CA ALA A 110 -14.73 3.35 -10.15
C ALA A 110 -13.87 2.94 -8.94
N GLY A 111 -14.52 2.55 -7.86
CA GLY A 111 -13.85 2.05 -6.68
C GLY A 111 -14.81 1.67 -5.55
N PRO A 112 -14.33 0.89 -4.56
CA PRO A 112 -15.12 0.54 -3.39
C PRO A 112 -15.39 1.77 -2.51
N VAL A 113 -16.61 1.87 -1.97
CA VAL A 113 -17.01 2.91 -1.01
C VAL A 113 -17.65 2.27 0.20
N GLY A 114 -17.12 2.55 1.40
CA GLY A 114 -17.77 2.17 2.64
C GLY A 114 -19.14 2.84 2.81
N LEU A 115 -20.11 2.14 3.39
CA LEU A 115 -21.50 2.62 3.57
C LEU A 115 -21.61 4.06 4.09
N VAL A 116 -20.75 4.44 5.04
CA VAL A 116 -20.72 5.76 5.69
C VAL A 116 -20.19 6.90 4.79
N HIS A 117 -19.63 6.56 3.64
CA HIS A 117 -19.06 7.51 2.67
C HIS A 117 -19.86 7.60 1.37
N LEU A 118 -20.92 6.80 1.26
CA LEU A 118 -21.86 6.87 0.14
C LEU A 118 -22.58 8.21 0.13
N ARG A 119 -22.93 8.66 -1.06
CA ARG A 119 -23.66 9.90 -1.29
C ARG A 119 -24.87 9.63 -2.17
N PRO A 120 -25.98 10.37 -1.99
CA PRO A 120 -27.06 10.36 -2.96
C PRO A 120 -26.52 10.67 -4.37
N GLY A 121 -26.88 9.83 -5.35
CA GLY A 121 -26.38 9.88 -6.72
C GLY A 121 -25.20 8.97 -7.02
N ASP A 122 -24.70 8.20 -6.06
CA ASP A 122 -23.69 7.17 -6.32
C ASP A 122 -24.29 5.96 -7.01
N CYS A 123 -23.76 5.66 -8.20
CA CYS A 123 -24.17 4.51 -9.01
C CYS A 123 -23.33 3.28 -8.65
N VAL A 124 -23.98 2.12 -8.49
CA VAL A 124 -23.40 0.90 -7.93
C VAL A 124 -23.53 -0.23 -8.95
N GLU A 125 -22.41 -0.85 -9.31
CA GLU A 125 -22.34 -1.85 -10.39
C GLU A 125 -23.20 -3.08 -10.07
N VAL A 126 -22.90 -3.75 -8.95
CA VAL A 126 -23.58 -4.96 -8.49
C VAL A 126 -23.70 -4.92 -6.97
N LEU A 127 -24.87 -5.28 -6.47
CA LEU A 127 -25.07 -5.51 -5.04
C LEU A 127 -24.50 -6.88 -4.71
N GLY A 128 -23.53 -6.93 -3.79
CA GLY A 128 -23.01 -8.20 -3.28
C GLY A 128 -24.15 -9.07 -2.73
N THR A 129 -24.03 -10.39 -2.87
CA THR A 129 -25.02 -11.36 -2.36
C THR A 129 -24.93 -11.59 -0.85
N GLU A 130 -24.08 -10.83 -0.17
CA GLU A 130 -23.79 -11.00 1.25
C GLU A 130 -24.89 -10.40 2.11
N THR A 131 -25.18 -11.05 3.24
CA THR A 131 -26.15 -10.55 4.24
C THR A 131 -25.63 -9.33 5.01
N THR A 132 -24.33 -9.02 4.92
CA THR A 132 -23.70 -7.84 5.50
C THR A 132 -22.71 -7.27 4.50
N VAL A 133 -22.95 -6.02 4.08
CA VAL A 133 -22.14 -5.34 3.08
C VAL A 133 -21.46 -4.16 3.74
N SER A 134 -20.12 -4.15 3.78
CA SER A 134 -19.36 -3.03 4.37
C SER A 134 -19.02 -1.96 3.33
N GLU A 135 -18.85 -2.36 2.08
CA GLU A 135 -18.45 -1.50 0.96
C GLU A 135 -19.25 -1.87 -0.29
N LEU A 136 -19.54 -0.87 -1.13
CA LEU A 136 -20.21 -1.06 -2.42
C LEU A 136 -19.28 -0.68 -3.58
N PRO A 137 -19.33 -1.42 -4.71
CA PRO A 137 -18.59 -1.06 -5.92
C PRO A 137 -19.27 0.12 -6.61
N VAL A 138 -18.76 1.33 -6.36
CA VAL A 138 -19.30 2.55 -6.96
C VAL A 138 -18.61 2.80 -8.30
N VAL A 139 -19.42 3.07 -9.32
CA VAL A 139 -19.02 3.34 -10.71
C VAL A 139 -19.55 4.69 -11.17
N GLY A 140 -19.05 5.20 -12.30
CA GLY A 140 -19.64 6.39 -12.92
C GLY A 140 -21.06 6.08 -13.41
N CYS A 141 -22.01 7.00 -13.25
CA CYS A 141 -23.40 6.77 -13.69
C CYS A 141 -23.58 6.63 -15.21
N ARG A 142 -22.52 6.90 -16.01
CA ARG A 142 -22.48 6.61 -17.46
C ARG A 142 -21.97 5.22 -17.79
N GLU A 143 -21.53 4.48 -16.78
CA GLU A 143 -21.19 3.07 -16.86
C GLU A 143 -22.42 2.24 -16.46
N ALA A 144 -22.44 0.98 -16.88
CA ALA A 144 -23.53 0.08 -16.52
C ALA A 144 -23.56 -0.15 -15.01
N HIS A 145 -24.72 0.08 -14.38
CA HIS A 145 -24.91 -0.09 -12.94
C HIS A 145 -26.30 -0.63 -12.62
N ALA A 146 -26.42 -1.41 -11.55
CA ALA A 146 -27.66 -2.07 -11.15
C ALA A 146 -28.39 -1.35 -10.01
N ALA A 147 -27.75 -0.40 -9.33
CA ALA A 147 -28.39 0.39 -8.28
C ALA A 147 -27.85 1.82 -8.19
N GLU A 148 -28.63 2.71 -7.59
CA GLU A 148 -28.23 4.08 -7.27
C GLU A 148 -28.60 4.43 -5.83
N VAL A 149 -27.69 5.08 -5.10
CA VAL A 149 -27.97 5.58 -3.75
C VAL A 149 -28.93 6.76 -3.85
N VAL A 150 -30.13 6.64 -3.27
CA VAL A 150 -31.14 7.72 -3.29
C VAL A 150 -31.09 8.59 -2.04
N SER A 151 -30.68 8.02 -0.92
CA SER A 151 -30.54 8.76 0.33
C SER A 151 -29.56 8.10 1.29
N VAL A 152 -28.89 8.92 2.08
CA VAL A 152 -28.11 8.51 3.25
C VAL A 152 -28.56 9.38 4.41
N GLY A 153 -28.96 8.77 5.51
CA GLY A 153 -29.32 9.52 6.71
C GLY A 153 -30.10 8.69 7.74
N ASP A 154 -30.24 9.26 8.93
CA ASP A 154 -31.02 8.68 10.02
C ASP A 154 -32.48 8.42 9.60
N ILE A 155 -33.01 7.29 10.04
CA ILE A 155 -34.44 6.98 9.97
C ILE A 155 -34.88 6.79 11.42
N PRO A 156 -35.68 7.73 11.97
CA PRO A 156 -36.06 7.67 13.38
C PRO A 156 -36.97 6.46 13.61
N TYR A 157 -36.50 5.51 14.41
CA TYR A 157 -37.28 4.36 14.82
C TYR A 157 -38.35 4.76 15.86
N PRO A 158 -39.56 4.19 15.79
CA PRO A 158 -40.52 4.34 16.87
C PRO A 158 -39.96 3.75 18.17
N ALA A 159 -40.20 4.44 19.30
CA ALA A 159 -39.65 4.07 20.60
C ALA A 159 -40.25 2.80 21.24
N ARG A 160 -41.28 2.20 20.62
CA ARG A 160 -41.99 1.02 21.13
C ARG A 160 -41.90 -0.10 20.10
N ILE A 161 -41.33 -1.24 20.52
CA ILE A 161 -40.87 -2.35 19.67
C ILE A 161 -41.63 -3.64 20.02
N ASP A 162 -42.91 -3.56 20.36
CA ASP A 162 -43.67 -4.76 20.77
C ASP A 162 -44.00 -5.64 19.54
N ASP A 163 -44.22 -5.04 18.35
CA ASP A 163 -44.69 -5.76 17.14
C ASP A 163 -44.17 -5.19 15.79
N TYR A 164 -43.15 -4.34 15.80
CA TYR A 164 -42.69 -3.69 14.55
C TYR A 164 -41.80 -4.61 13.73
N ASP A 165 -42.23 -4.97 12.52
CA ASP A 165 -41.31 -5.47 11.49
C ASP A 165 -40.44 -4.29 11.03
N LYS A 166 -39.23 -4.28 11.59
CA LYS A 166 -38.19 -3.29 11.34
C LYS A 166 -37.87 -3.18 9.84
N ASP A 167 -37.87 -4.31 9.15
CA ASP A 167 -37.47 -4.38 7.74
C ASP A 167 -38.57 -3.80 6.86
N GLU A 168 -39.85 -4.07 7.17
CA GLU A 168 -40.99 -3.45 6.51
C GLU A 168 -41.00 -1.92 6.70
N PHE A 169 -40.73 -1.45 7.92
CA PHE A 169 -40.65 -0.01 8.22
C PHE A 169 -39.55 0.69 7.42
N LEU A 170 -38.34 0.13 7.41
CA LEU A 170 -37.22 0.68 6.63
C LEU A 170 -37.50 0.64 5.14
N ALA A 171 -38.11 -0.44 4.64
CA ALA A 171 -38.49 -0.55 3.23
C ALA A 171 -39.49 0.54 2.83
N ALA A 172 -40.51 0.79 3.65
CA ALA A 172 -41.47 1.86 3.43
C ALA A 172 -40.80 3.25 3.43
N ALA A 173 -39.95 3.53 4.43
CA ALA A 173 -39.22 4.79 4.51
C ALA A 173 -38.29 5.01 3.30
N CYS A 174 -37.60 3.98 2.83
CA CYS A 174 -36.76 4.07 1.65
C CYS A 174 -37.58 4.22 0.36
N ALA A 175 -38.78 3.62 0.28
CA ALA A 175 -39.68 3.80 -0.86
C ALA A 175 -40.16 5.25 -0.98
N ASP A 176 -40.51 5.90 0.13
CA ASP A 176 -40.88 7.33 0.15
C ASP A 176 -39.71 8.22 -0.31
N ARG A 177 -38.49 7.91 0.13
CA ARG A 177 -37.28 8.64 -0.30
C ARG A 177 -36.98 8.43 -1.79
N LEU A 178 -37.18 7.23 -2.33
CA LEU A 178 -37.06 6.97 -3.77
C LEU A 178 -38.09 7.80 -4.56
N ALA A 179 -39.35 7.81 -4.13
CA ALA A 179 -40.40 8.58 -4.80
C ALA A 179 -40.09 10.09 -4.83
N ALA A 180 -39.51 10.63 -3.76
CA ALA A 180 -39.05 12.02 -3.71
C ALA A 180 -37.80 12.27 -4.56
N TYR A 181 -36.86 11.31 -4.61
CA TYR A 181 -35.60 11.44 -5.32
C TYR A 181 -35.76 11.33 -6.84
N ALA A 182 -36.57 10.39 -7.31
CA ALA A 182 -36.80 10.09 -8.72
C ALA A 182 -38.29 9.78 -8.98
N PRO A 183 -39.16 10.81 -9.05
CA PRO A 183 -40.61 10.62 -9.21
C PRO A 183 -41.00 9.98 -10.55
N ALA A 184 -40.10 9.99 -11.53
CA ALA A 184 -40.27 9.37 -12.84
C ALA A 184 -39.62 7.97 -12.95
N ALA A 185 -39.11 7.41 -11.84
CA ALA A 185 -38.51 6.08 -11.85
C ALA A 185 -39.52 5.01 -12.28
N ASP A 186 -39.03 3.96 -12.96
CA ASP A 186 -39.86 2.83 -13.36
C ASP A 186 -40.47 2.15 -12.13
N ARG A 187 -41.72 1.69 -12.23
CA ARG A 187 -42.45 1.04 -11.11
C ARG A 187 -41.80 -0.26 -10.61
N SER A 188 -40.95 -0.89 -11.42
CA SER A 188 -40.18 -2.06 -11.04
C SER A 188 -38.89 -1.72 -10.28
N THR A 189 -38.49 -0.44 -10.26
CA THR A 189 -37.41 0.08 -9.41
C THR A 189 -37.84 0.02 -7.96
N ARG A 190 -37.06 -0.64 -7.11
CA ARG A 190 -37.39 -0.83 -5.69
C ARG A 190 -36.30 -0.26 -4.82
N ALA A 191 -36.71 0.44 -3.75
CA ALA A 191 -35.77 0.94 -2.76
C ALA A 191 -35.48 -0.17 -1.73
N VAL A 192 -34.20 -0.46 -1.49
CA VAL A 192 -33.74 -1.44 -0.51
C VAL A 192 -32.92 -0.72 0.56
N PRO A 193 -33.23 -0.91 1.86
CA PRO A 193 -32.43 -0.35 2.94
C PRO A 193 -31.16 -1.17 3.16
N LEU A 194 -30.02 -0.51 3.29
CA LEU A 194 -28.81 -1.06 3.88
C LEU A 194 -28.60 -0.44 5.25
N GLU A 195 -28.60 -1.30 6.27
CA GLU A 195 -28.29 -0.89 7.61
C GLU A 195 -26.78 -0.89 7.84
N PRO A 196 -26.24 0.17 8.46
CA PRO A 196 -24.85 0.16 8.87
C PRO A 196 -24.67 -0.79 10.06
N THR A 197 -23.44 -1.26 10.24
CA THR A 197 -23.11 -2.13 11.37
C THR A 197 -23.43 -1.46 12.72
N TRP A 198 -23.69 -2.27 13.74
CA TRP A 198 -24.02 -1.77 15.10
C TRP A 198 -22.99 -0.77 15.64
N LEU A 199 -21.70 -0.99 15.37
CA LEU A 199 -20.60 -0.12 15.80
C LEU A 199 -20.70 1.28 15.17
N SER A 200 -21.10 1.36 13.91
CA SER A 200 -21.35 2.62 13.20
C SER A 200 -22.51 3.39 13.82
N ARG A 201 -23.57 2.69 14.26
CA ARG A 201 -24.74 3.33 14.89
C ARG A 201 -24.42 3.90 16.28
N VAL A 202 -23.73 3.14 17.13
CA VAL A 202 -23.33 3.60 18.48
C VAL A 202 -22.35 4.78 18.44
N SER A 203 -21.55 4.88 17.37
CA SER A 203 -20.65 6.03 17.15
C SER A 203 -21.36 7.25 16.54
N GLY A 204 -22.69 7.24 16.42
CA GLY A 204 -23.48 8.33 15.88
C GLY A 204 -23.43 8.45 14.35
N ARG A 205 -22.95 7.43 13.64
CA ARG A 205 -22.90 7.32 12.17
C ARG A 205 -23.81 6.19 11.68
N GLY A 206 -25.00 6.11 12.27
CA GLY A 206 -25.99 5.05 12.05
C GLY A 206 -26.90 5.25 10.84
N ASP A 207 -26.48 6.06 9.88
CA ASP A 207 -27.28 6.43 8.71
C ASP A 207 -27.70 5.19 7.90
N VAL A 208 -29.00 5.09 7.63
CA VAL A 208 -29.53 4.09 6.71
C VAL A 208 -29.29 4.58 5.30
N VAL A 209 -28.70 3.70 4.47
CA VAL A 209 -28.51 3.95 3.05
C VAL A 209 -29.67 3.32 2.30
N CYS A 210 -30.45 4.12 1.59
CA CYS A 210 -31.49 3.60 0.69
C CYS A 210 -30.92 3.51 -0.72
N LEU A 211 -30.95 2.32 -1.31
CA LEU A 211 -30.56 2.10 -2.71
C LEU A 211 -31.77 1.81 -3.57
N ALA A 212 -31.88 2.52 -4.68
CA ALA A 212 -32.79 2.17 -5.77
C ALA A 212 -32.17 1.06 -6.59
N VAL A 213 -32.74 -0.14 -6.50
CA VAL A 213 -32.34 -1.29 -7.31
C VAL A 213 -33.13 -1.24 -8.62
N LEU A 214 -32.38 -1.22 -9.72
CA LEU A 214 -32.90 -1.13 -11.07
C LEU A 214 -33.32 -2.54 -11.55
N PRO A 215 -34.41 -2.66 -12.32
CA PRO A 215 -34.84 -3.95 -12.87
C PRO A 215 -33.85 -4.52 -13.90
N VAL A 216 -33.13 -3.64 -14.57
CA VAL A 216 -32.11 -3.94 -15.59
C VAL A 216 -31.00 -2.91 -15.40
N PRO A 217 -29.71 -3.29 -15.50
CA PRO A 217 -28.61 -2.35 -15.42
C PRO A 217 -28.77 -1.20 -16.43
N GLN A 218 -28.55 0.03 -15.97
CA GLN A 218 -28.64 1.25 -16.78
C GLN A 218 -27.30 1.97 -16.83
N ASN A 219 -27.19 2.96 -17.71
CA ASN A 219 -26.00 3.81 -17.87
C ASN A 219 -26.35 5.31 -17.79
N TYR A 220 -27.37 5.64 -17.00
CA TYR A 220 -27.77 7.00 -16.66
C TYR A 220 -28.25 7.04 -15.20
N SER A 221 -28.18 8.22 -14.57
CA SER A 221 -28.68 8.41 -13.19
C SER A 221 -30.20 8.62 -13.19
N LEU A 222 -30.86 8.10 -12.16
CA LEU A 222 -32.28 8.32 -11.88
C LEU A 222 -32.63 9.80 -11.63
N ARG A 223 -31.64 10.64 -11.31
CA ARG A 223 -31.83 12.08 -11.13
C ARG A 223 -31.86 12.90 -12.42
N GLY A 224 -31.47 12.30 -13.56
CA GLY A 224 -31.29 13.00 -14.85
C GLY A 224 -29.89 13.54 -15.06
#